data_AF-A0A7S4J6B7-F1
#
_entry.id   AF-A0A7S4J6B7-F1
#
_cell.length_a   1.000
_cell.length_b   1.000
_cell.length_c   1.000
_cell.angle_alpha   90.00
_cell.angle_beta   90.00
_cell.angle_gamma   90.00
#
_symmetry.space_group_name_H-M   'P 1'
#
loop_
_entity.id
_entity.type
_entity.pdbx_description
1 polymer ?
#
loop_
_entity_poly.entity_id
_entity_poly.type
_entity_poly.pdbx_seq_one_letter_code
_entity_poly.pdbx_strand_id
1 'polypeptide(L)'
;TFCKMMDKQDEMAALGLDFGNLLFFKETGEISGEVWDVVLYSVLAQDPNLQQGFYQAFVNGDGATKQQYHQEYFPYTLEAMRTHVDDTLRELDVLSAKARSYDLATHPRVPVILQHNEFVKQTFLRVKAGLDAM
;
A
#
# COMPACT_ATOMS: atom_id res chain seq x y z
N THR A 1 2.58 -9.05 -9.41
CA THR A 1 2.27 -7.84 -8.64
C THR A 1 0.94 -8.02 -7.95
N PHE A 2 0.65 -7.23 -6.92
CA PHE A 2 -0.59 -7.33 -6.13
C PHE A 2 -0.91 -5.98 -5.47
N CYS A 3 -2.19 -5.65 -5.25
CA CYS A 3 -2.64 -4.42 -4.58
C CYS A 3 -3.28 -4.75 -3.22
N LYS A 4 -2.93 -3.98 -2.17
CA LYS A 4 -3.60 -3.99 -0.85
C LYS A 4 -3.91 -2.61 -0.28
N MET A 5 -3.76 -1.54 -1.07
CA MET A 5 -4.17 -0.18 -0.69
C MET A 5 -5.70 -0.02 -0.75
N MET A 6 -6.43 -0.93 -0.11
CA MET A 6 -7.89 -0.97 -0.11
C MET A 6 -8.48 0.12 0.78
N ASP A 7 -7.72 0.57 1.77
CA ASP A 7 -8.03 1.68 2.68
C ASP A 7 -7.86 3.05 2.01
N LYS A 8 -7.23 3.13 0.83
CA LYS A 8 -6.96 4.38 0.09
C LYS A 8 -7.67 4.49 -1.24
N GLN A 9 -8.85 3.86 -1.34
CA GLN A 9 -9.65 3.87 -2.57
C GLN A 9 -10.09 5.27 -2.98
N ASP A 10 -10.44 6.11 -2.01
CA ASP A 10 -10.91 7.47 -2.28
C ASP A 10 -9.76 8.34 -2.79
N GLU A 11 -8.56 8.23 -2.20
CA GLU A 11 -7.36 8.92 -2.68
C GLU A 11 -6.92 8.44 -4.06
N MET A 12 -6.93 7.13 -4.28
CA MET A 12 -6.64 6.52 -5.59
C MET A 12 -7.60 7.05 -6.66
N ALA A 13 -8.91 7.02 -6.38
CA ALA A 13 -9.93 7.52 -7.30
C ALA A 13 -9.80 9.03 -7.54
N ALA A 14 -9.46 9.80 -6.51
CA ALA A 14 -9.21 11.24 -6.63
C ALA A 14 -8.06 11.53 -7.61
N LEU A 15 -7.00 10.72 -7.58
CA LEU A 15 -5.87 10.83 -8.50
C LEU A 15 -6.13 10.22 -9.90
N GLY A 16 -7.32 9.66 -10.14
CA GLY A 16 -7.64 9.01 -11.41
C GLY A 16 -6.89 7.70 -11.64
N LEU A 17 -6.43 7.06 -10.56
CA LEU A 17 -5.74 5.78 -10.57
C LEU A 17 -6.73 4.63 -10.31
N ASP A 18 -6.30 3.41 -10.62
CA ASP A 18 -7.00 2.19 -10.27
C ASP A 18 -6.07 1.17 -9.57
N PHE A 19 -6.64 0.04 -9.14
CA PHE A 19 -5.87 -1.01 -8.46
C PHE A 19 -4.77 -1.64 -9.35
N GLY A 20 -4.86 -1.49 -10.66
CA GLY A 20 -3.81 -1.88 -11.61
C GLY A 20 -2.58 -0.98 -11.55
N ASN A 21 -2.72 0.25 -11.05
CA ASN A 21 -1.60 1.15 -10.80
C ASN A 21 -0.91 0.90 -9.46
N LEU A 22 -1.64 0.42 -8.45
CA LEU A 22 -1.15 0.30 -7.08
C LEU A 22 -0.47 -1.04 -6.82
N LEU A 23 0.78 -1.17 -7.26
CA LEU A 23 1.45 -2.47 -7.36
C LEU A 23 2.57 -2.64 -6.33
N PHE A 24 2.46 -3.73 -5.58
CA PHE A 24 3.57 -4.34 -4.84
C PHE A 24 4.14 -5.51 -5.65
N PHE A 25 5.45 -5.51 -5.88
CA PHE A 25 6.11 -6.52 -6.70
C PHE A 25 6.51 -7.74 -5.85
N LYS A 26 5.79 -8.86 -6.00
CA LYS A 26 5.99 -10.09 -5.20
C LYS A 26 7.40 -10.68 -5.21
N GLU A 27 8.16 -10.47 -6.30
CA GLU A 27 9.51 -11.04 -6.45
C GLU A 27 10.56 -10.16 -5.74
N THR A 28 10.46 -8.85 -5.89
CA THR A 28 11.48 -7.88 -5.45
C THR A 28 11.13 -7.14 -4.16
N GLY A 29 9.84 -7.02 -3.83
CA GLY A 29 9.37 -6.12 -2.77
C GLY A 29 9.30 -4.66 -3.20
N GLU A 30 9.56 -4.35 -4.47
CA GLU A 30 9.43 -2.98 -4.99
C GLU A 30 7.98 -2.49 -4.92
N ILE A 31 7.84 -1.18 -4.89
CA ILE A 31 6.57 -0.47 -4.78
C ILE A 31 6.46 0.46 -6.00
N SER A 32 5.34 0.42 -6.73
CA SER A 32 5.16 1.33 -7.87
C SER A 32 5.08 2.79 -7.42
N GLY A 33 5.46 3.71 -8.32
CA GLY A 33 5.45 5.14 -8.03
C GLY A 33 4.06 5.66 -7.65
N GLU A 34 3.02 5.08 -8.22
CA GLU A 34 1.63 5.44 -7.98
C GLU A 34 1.18 5.11 -6.55
N VAL A 35 1.73 4.06 -5.93
CA VAL A 35 1.48 3.78 -4.50
C VAL A 35 2.10 4.89 -3.64
N TRP A 36 3.30 5.35 -3.97
CA TRP A 36 3.91 6.49 -3.29
C TRP A 36 3.10 7.77 -3.48
N ASP A 37 2.60 8.03 -4.70
CA ASP A 37 1.76 9.19 -5.00
C ASP A 37 0.46 9.17 -4.15
N VAL A 38 -0.22 8.03 -4.06
CA VAL A 38 -1.44 7.86 -3.24
C VAL A 38 -1.16 8.04 -1.75
N VAL A 39 -0.08 7.46 -1.23
CA VAL A 39 0.27 7.60 0.20
C VAL A 39 0.62 9.04 0.53
N LEU A 40 1.42 9.71 -0.32
CA LEU A 40 1.74 11.12 -0.15
C LEU A 40 0.47 11.99 -0.19
N TYR A 41 -0.43 11.75 -1.15
CA TYR A 41 -1.69 12.47 -1.22
C TYR A 41 -2.55 12.33 0.05
N SER A 42 -2.54 11.14 0.66
CA SER A 42 -3.22 10.87 1.93
C SER A 42 -2.53 11.57 3.11
N VAL A 43 -1.19 11.60 3.14
CA VAL A 43 -0.42 12.34 4.16
C VAL A 43 -0.70 13.84 4.10
N LEU A 44 -0.79 14.40 2.89
CA LEU A 44 -1.06 15.83 2.69
C LEU A 44 -2.50 16.23 3.03
N ALA A 45 -3.43 15.30 3.25
CA ALA A 45 -4.83 15.59 3.59
C ALA A 45 -5.00 16.44 4.87
N GLN A 46 -3.96 16.51 5.70
CA GLN A 46 -3.92 17.38 6.89
C GLN A 46 -3.86 18.87 6.53
N ASP A 47 -3.37 19.23 5.33
CA ASP A 47 -3.36 20.58 4.78
C ASP A 47 -3.95 20.58 3.36
N PRO A 48 -5.22 21.01 3.22
CA PRO A 48 -5.90 21.03 1.93
C PRO A 48 -5.18 21.84 0.84
N ASN A 49 -4.41 22.88 1.20
CA ASN A 49 -3.69 23.67 0.21
C ASN A 49 -2.51 22.88 -0.37
N LEU A 50 -1.77 22.17 0.49
CA LEU A 50 -0.66 21.31 0.06
C LEU A 50 -1.18 20.12 -0.74
N GLN A 51 -2.25 19.49 -0.27
CA GLN A 51 -2.90 18.38 -0.98
C GLN A 51 -3.37 18.81 -2.38
N GLN A 52 -4.04 19.96 -2.49
CA GLN A 52 -4.48 20.51 -3.78
C GLN A 52 -3.28 20.88 -4.67
N GLY A 53 -2.20 21.42 -4.11
CA GLY A 53 -0.98 21.74 -4.84
C GLY A 53 -0.33 20.50 -5.44
N PHE A 54 -0.20 19.42 -4.67
CA PHE A 54 0.29 18.14 -5.17
C PHE A 54 -0.65 17.54 -6.24
N TYR A 55 -1.96 17.59 -6.02
CA TYR A 55 -2.96 17.13 -7.00
C TYR A 55 -2.79 17.84 -8.35
N GLN A 56 -2.65 19.17 -8.33
CA GLN A 56 -2.43 19.95 -9.56
C GLN A 56 -1.13 19.55 -10.26
N ALA A 57 -0.04 19.36 -9.51
CA ALA A 57 1.22 18.90 -10.08
C ALA A 57 1.08 17.51 -10.72
N PHE A 58 0.36 16.59 -10.05
CA PHE A 58 0.09 15.26 -10.56
C PHE A 58 -0.73 15.28 -11.85
N VAL A 59 -1.88 15.97 -11.86
CA VAL A 59 -2.82 16.00 -13.00
C VAL A 59 -2.23 16.75 -14.21
N ASN A 60 -1.46 17.80 -13.97
CA ASN A 60 -0.82 18.57 -15.05
C ASN A 60 0.45 17.91 -15.59
N GLY A 61 0.89 16.78 -15.01
CA GLY A 61 2.12 16.10 -15.41
C GLY A 61 3.39 16.88 -15.02
N ASP A 62 3.31 17.78 -14.04
CA ASP A 62 4.47 18.51 -13.53
C ASP A 62 5.32 17.61 -12.63
N GLY A 63 6.16 16.79 -13.27
CA GLY A 63 7.04 15.86 -12.59
C GLY A 63 8.05 16.54 -11.66
N ALA A 64 8.44 17.79 -11.94
CA ALA A 64 9.41 18.51 -11.12
C ALA A 64 8.78 18.91 -9.78
N THR A 65 7.61 19.55 -9.81
CA THR A 65 6.88 19.90 -8.59
C THR A 65 6.42 18.64 -7.85
N LYS A 66 5.94 17.61 -8.56
CA LYS A 66 5.58 16.33 -7.93
C LYS A 66 6.77 15.74 -7.15
N GLN A 67 7.96 15.74 -7.77
CA GLN A 67 9.17 15.23 -7.14
C GLN A 67 9.63 16.08 -5.95
N GLN A 68 9.40 17.39 -5.97
CA GLN A 68 9.68 18.27 -4.82
C GLN A 68 8.82 17.90 -3.61
N TYR A 69 7.51 17.70 -3.80
CA TYR A 69 6.64 17.21 -2.72
C TYR A 69 7.12 15.86 -2.17
N HIS A 70 7.47 14.92 -3.06
CA HIS A 70 8.02 13.63 -2.62
C HIS A 70 9.28 13.78 -1.78
N GLN A 71 10.19 14.69 -2.13
CA GLN A 71 11.42 14.93 -1.37
C GLN A 71 11.14 15.58 -0.01
N GLU A 72 10.29 16.60 0.01
CA GLU A 72 9.96 17.37 1.21
C GLU A 72 9.21 16.51 2.24
N TYR A 73 8.26 15.69 1.79
CA TYR A 73 7.39 14.88 2.64
C TYR A 73 7.82 13.41 2.70
N PHE A 74 9.02 13.08 2.22
CA PHE A 74 9.52 11.70 2.20
C PHE A 74 9.45 11.02 3.58
N PRO A 75 9.90 11.63 4.70
CA PRO A 75 9.89 10.96 5.99
C PRO A 75 8.49 10.56 6.46
N TYR A 76 7.49 11.42 6.23
CA TYR A 76 6.10 11.17 6.59
C TYR A 76 5.47 10.10 5.70
N THR A 77 5.79 10.13 4.41
CA THR A 77 5.30 9.16 3.42
C THR A 77 5.90 7.78 3.69
N LEU A 78 7.19 7.71 4.02
CA LEU A 78 7.87 6.48 4.40
C LEU A 78 7.28 5.87 5.67
N GLU A 79 7.01 6.68 6.70
CA GLU A 79 6.40 6.21 7.94
C GLU A 79 4.97 5.71 7.74
N ALA A 80 4.16 6.43 6.94
CA ALA A 80 2.82 5.97 6.56
C ALA A 80 2.86 4.64 5.80
N MET A 81 3.84 4.47 4.90
CA MET A 81 4.05 3.20 4.18
C MET A 81 4.46 2.06 5.12
N ARG A 82 5.40 2.31 6.04
CA ARG A 82 5.82 1.33 7.05
C ARG A 82 4.65 0.89 7.92
N THR A 83 3.85 1.84 8.39
CA THR A 83 2.65 1.59 9.18
C THR A 83 1.67 0.69 8.42
N HIS A 84 1.35 1.03 7.15
CA HIS A 84 0.46 0.22 6.32
C HIS A 84 0.98 -1.22 6.14
N VAL A 85 2.28 -1.39 5.91
CA VAL A 85 2.90 -2.72 5.75
C VAL A 85 2.85 -3.52 7.04
N ASP A 86 3.18 -2.91 8.18
CA ASP A 86 3.17 -3.57 9.49
C ASP A 86 1.74 -3.94 9.92
N ASP A 87 0.77 -3.07 9.67
CA ASP A 87 -0.65 -3.34 9.91
C ASP A 87 -1.15 -4.49 9.04
N THR A 88 -0.82 -4.49 7.75
CA THR A 88 -1.18 -5.57 6.81
C THR A 88 -0.62 -6.91 7.28
N LEU A 89 0.65 -6.96 7.71
CA LEU A 89 1.27 -8.19 8.21
C LEU A 89 0.57 -8.70 9.48
N ARG A 90 0.23 -7.79 10.40
CA ARG A 90 -0.50 -8.13 11.63
C ARG A 90 -1.89 -8.67 11.34
N GLU A 91 -2.62 -8.04 10.43
CA GLU A 91 -3.94 -8.49 10.01
C GLU A 91 -3.89 -9.87 9.37
N LEU A 92 -2.89 -10.15 8.52
CA LEU A 92 -2.69 -11.46 7.93
C LEU A 92 -2.45 -12.55 8.97
N ASP A 93 -1.71 -12.25 10.04
CA ASP A 93 -1.49 -13.18 11.14
C ASP A 93 -2.80 -13.47 11.90
N VAL A 94 -3.58 -12.43 12.21
CA VAL A 94 -4.90 -12.57 12.85
C VAL A 94 -5.85 -13.40 11.97
N LEU A 95 -5.94 -13.07 10.68
CA LEU A 95 -6.82 -13.77 9.74
C LEU A 95 -6.38 -15.23 9.51
N SER A 96 -5.07 -15.49 9.49
CA SER A 96 -4.55 -16.86 9.35
C SER A 96 -4.79 -17.69 10.61
N ALA A 97 -4.61 -17.10 11.80
CA ALA A 97 -4.95 -17.76 13.06
C ALA A 97 -6.44 -18.10 13.13
N LYS A 98 -7.31 -17.17 12.73
CA LYS A 98 -8.76 -17.39 12.62
C LYS A 98 -9.09 -18.47 11.58
N ALA A 99 -8.44 -18.46 10.42
CA ALA A 99 -8.68 -19.47 9.39
C ALA A 99 -8.34 -20.89 9.90
N ARG A 100 -7.25 -21.03 10.67
CA ARG A 100 -6.80 -22.32 11.25
C ARG A 100 -7.74 -22.88 12.32
N SER A 101 -8.62 -22.08 12.91
CA SER A 101 -9.56 -22.56 13.93
C SER A 101 -10.83 -23.20 13.35
N TYR A 102 -11.07 -23.05 12.04
CA TYR A 102 -12.23 -23.64 11.38
C TYR A 102 -12.03 -25.13 11.06
N ASP A 103 -13.11 -25.90 11.22
CA ASP A 103 -13.17 -27.29 10.79
C ASP A 103 -13.25 -27.40 9.26
N LEU A 104 -12.38 -28.22 8.67
CA LEU A 104 -12.27 -28.41 7.22
C LEU A 104 -13.48 -29.12 6.61
N ALA A 105 -14.21 -29.94 7.38
CA ALA A 105 -15.41 -30.60 6.87
C ALA A 105 -16.53 -29.58 6.58
N THR A 106 -16.62 -28.52 7.38
CA THR A 106 -17.59 -27.43 7.22
C THR A 106 -17.05 -26.24 6.44
N HIS A 107 -15.73 -26.04 6.41
CA HIS A 107 -15.06 -24.92 5.75
C HIS A 107 -13.95 -25.41 4.79
N PRO A 108 -14.29 -26.09 3.68
CA PRO A 108 -13.31 -26.73 2.78
C PRO A 108 -12.42 -25.74 2.03
N ARG A 109 -12.73 -24.43 2.04
CA ARG A 109 -11.93 -23.38 1.39
C ARG A 109 -10.77 -22.86 2.25
N VAL A 110 -10.70 -23.23 3.53
CA VAL A 110 -9.64 -22.78 4.46
C VAL A 110 -8.22 -22.98 3.91
N PRO A 111 -7.87 -24.12 3.28
CA PRO A 111 -6.53 -24.30 2.73
C PRO A 111 -6.16 -23.25 1.68
N VAL A 112 -7.09 -22.87 0.80
CA VAL A 112 -6.88 -21.85 -0.23
C VAL A 112 -6.70 -20.47 0.40
N ILE A 113 -7.49 -20.14 1.43
CA ILE A 113 -7.36 -18.89 2.18
C ILE A 113 -5.98 -18.79 2.84
N LEU A 114 -5.52 -19.87 3.48
CA LEU A 114 -4.20 -19.91 4.11
C LEU A 114 -3.06 -19.77 3.09
N GLN A 115 -3.17 -20.42 1.93
CA GLN A 115 -2.21 -20.25 0.83
C GLN A 115 -2.18 -18.81 0.31
N HIS A 116 -3.35 -18.18 0.16
CA HIS A 116 -3.43 -16.78 -0.25
C HIS A 116 -2.81 -15.85 0.80
N ASN A 117 -3.15 -16.02 2.08
CA ASN A 117 -2.58 -15.21 3.15
C ASN A 117 -1.06 -15.33 3.20
N GLU A 118 -0.52 -16.54 3.04
CA GLU A 118 0.92 -16.76 3.00
C GLU A 118 1.56 -16.06 1.80
N PHE A 119 0.94 -16.16 0.62
CA PHE A 119 1.40 -15.44 -0.59
C PHE A 119 1.49 -13.92 -0.37
N VAL A 120 0.45 -13.32 0.23
CA VAL A 120 0.43 -11.89 0.54
C VAL A 120 1.48 -11.56 1.61
N LYS A 121 1.56 -12.35 2.68
CA LYS A 121 2.52 -12.16 3.77
C LYS A 121 3.95 -12.15 3.25
N GLN A 122 4.31 -13.12 2.41
CA GLN A 122 5.64 -13.21 1.81
C GLN A 122 5.95 -12.00 0.91
N THR A 123 4.95 -11.48 0.20
CA THR A 123 5.10 -10.24 -0.58
C THR A 123 5.40 -9.07 0.35
N PHE A 124 4.58 -8.86 1.39
CA PHE A 124 4.72 -7.73 2.31
C PHE A 124 5.97 -7.81 3.20
N LEU A 125 6.48 -9.00 3.51
CA LEU A 125 7.77 -9.15 4.20
C LEU A 125 8.95 -8.66 3.33
N ARG A 126 8.89 -8.87 2.01
CA ARG A 126 9.91 -8.32 1.09
C ARG A 126 9.80 -6.80 0.99
N VAL A 127 8.57 -6.29 0.87
CA VAL A 127 8.31 -4.85 0.88
C VAL A 127 8.85 -4.22 2.16
N LYS A 128 8.56 -4.83 3.31
CA LYS A 128 9.08 -4.39 4.61
C LYS A 128 10.59 -4.31 4.62
N ALA A 129 11.29 -5.35 4.17
CA ALA A 129 12.75 -5.34 4.11
C ALA A 129 13.30 -4.19 3.23
N GLY A 130 12.63 -3.87 2.12
CA GLY A 130 12.97 -2.72 1.29
C GLY A 130 12.76 -1.38 1.99
N LEU A 131 11.62 -1.22 2.67
CA LEU A 131 11.30 -0.01 3.44
C LEU A 131 12.21 0.19 4.65
N ASP A 132 12.60 -0.88 5.34
CA ASP A 132 13.49 -0.84 6.50
C ASP A 132 14.93 -0.47 6.10
N ALA A 133 15.30 -0.63 4.83
CA ALA A 133 16.59 -0.23 4.28
C ALA A 133 16.65 1.24 3.78
N MET A 134 15.52 1.95 3.78
CA MET A 134 15.40 3.39 3.43
C MET A 134 15.51 4.28 4.66
#